data_AF-A0A7G6A5X7-F1
#
_entry.id   AF-A0A7G6A5X7-F1
#
_cell.length_a   1.000
_cell.length_b   1.000
_cell.length_c   1.000
_cell.angle_alpha   90.00
_cell.angle_beta   90.00
_cell.angle_gamma   90.00
#
_symmetry.space_group_name_H-M   'P 1'
#
loop_
_entity.id
_entity.type
_entity.pdbx_description
1 polymer ?
#
loop_
_entity_poly.entity_id
_entity_poly.type
_entity_poly.pdbx_seq_one_letter_code
_entity_poly.pdbx_strand_id
1 'polypeptide(L)'
;MLASLAGLCALWLLGHFYYQLAWPLAHKALLLAAAGAALALIAGFALPHERVRETTSPEPVPALREGRQRWLIGAATLAVLAVVNFSIWQKEALISQGAPVFVELAPVDPRSLMQGDYMRLNFSLPGANGQATRRASHVVARVGPNGVARLLRLHDGGALAPGDILIELVYKHGHPMLVTDARYFTEGEAKRWEAAKYGEFRVQPDGRALLVGLRGANLQPL
;
A
#
# COMPACT_ATOMS: atom_id res chain seq x y z
N MET A 1 21.45 22.05 20.82
CA MET A 1 22.39 21.26 19.99
C MET A 1 22.05 19.77 19.99
N LEU A 2 21.67 19.17 21.12
CA LEU A 2 21.24 17.75 21.18
C LEU A 2 19.97 17.46 20.36
N ALA A 3 18.96 18.33 20.39
CA ALA A 3 17.71 18.14 19.64
C ALA A 3 17.92 18.17 18.11
N SER A 4 18.82 19.04 17.63
CA SER A 4 19.18 19.11 16.21
C SER A 4 20.00 17.90 15.76
N LEU A 5 20.89 17.38 16.61
CA LEU A 5 21.64 16.16 16.33
C LEU A 5 20.73 14.91 16.30
N ALA A 6 19.77 14.83 17.23
CA ALA A 6 18.77 13.77 17.27
C ALA A 6 17.85 13.80 16.02
N GLY A 7 17.44 15.00 15.59
CA GLY A 7 16.69 15.18 14.34
C GLY A 7 17.48 14.72 13.12
N LEU A 8 18.78 15.04 13.06
CA LEU A 8 19.66 14.62 11.98
C LEU A 8 19.85 13.10 11.93
N CYS A 9 20.06 12.46 13.10
CA CYS A 9 20.13 11.00 13.21
C CYS A 9 18.81 10.32 12.82
N ALA A 10 17.66 10.89 13.20
CA ALA A 10 16.35 10.37 12.82
C ALA A 10 16.11 10.44 11.31
N LEU A 11 16.46 11.57 10.67
CA LEU A 11 16.41 11.74 9.22
C LEU A 11 17.34 10.75 8.49
N TRP A 12 18.55 10.53 9.02
CA TRP A 12 19.50 9.59 8.42
C TRP A 12 19.03 8.13 8.55
N LEU A 13 18.47 7.75 9.71
CA LEU A 13 17.85 6.43 9.90
C LEU A 13 16.67 6.23 8.94
N LEU A 14 15.81 7.24 8.78
CA LEU A 14 14.64 7.19 7.91
C LEU A 14 15.05 7.00 6.44
N GLY A 15 16.08 7.72 6.00
CA GLY A 15 16.66 7.59 4.66
C GLY A 15 17.27 6.20 4.41
N HIS A 16 18.03 5.68 5.38
CA HIS A 16 18.62 4.34 5.27
C HIS A 16 17.54 3.23 5.29
N PHE A 17 16.47 3.40 6.07
CA PHE A 17 15.36 2.45 6.14
C PHE A 17 14.51 2.39 4.87
N TYR A 18 14.43 3.50 4.14
CA TYR A 18 13.69 3.59 2.87
C TYR A 18 14.28 2.68 1.79
N TYR A 19 15.61 2.53 1.75
CA TYR A 19 16.30 1.73 0.73
C TYR A 19 16.43 0.23 1.05
N GLN A 20 16.14 -0.23 2.27
CA GLN A 20 16.16 -1.66 2.60
C GLN A 20 14.84 -2.35 2.24
N LEU A 21 14.67 -2.74 0.98
CA LEU A 21 13.42 -3.29 0.43
C LEU A 21 13.03 -4.69 0.96
N ALA A 22 13.92 -5.38 1.67
CA ALA A 22 13.76 -6.78 2.06
C ALA A 22 12.87 -7.04 3.30
N TRP A 23 12.53 -5.99 4.06
CA TRP A 23 11.75 -6.16 5.30
C TRP A 23 10.26 -5.90 5.08
N PRO A 24 9.37 -6.77 5.55
CA PRO A 24 7.93 -6.53 5.54
C PRO A 24 7.60 -5.17 6.14
N LEU A 25 6.67 -4.45 5.52
CA LEU A 25 6.39 -3.05 5.84
C LEU A 25 5.98 -2.86 7.32
N ALA A 26 5.36 -3.88 7.90
CA ALA A 26 4.97 -3.95 9.30
C ALA A 26 6.15 -3.88 10.29
N HIS A 27 7.30 -4.51 9.98
CA HIS A 27 8.47 -4.47 10.85
C HIS A 27 9.10 -3.07 10.88
N LYS A 28 9.06 -2.36 9.74
CA LYS A 28 9.50 -0.96 9.66
C LYS A 28 8.60 -0.04 10.46
N ALA A 29 7.28 -0.26 10.38
CA ALA A 29 6.29 0.53 11.10
C ALA A 29 6.36 0.34 12.63
N LEU A 30 6.56 -0.91 13.08
CA LEU A 30 6.70 -1.24 14.50
C LEU A 30 7.98 -0.63 15.11
N LEU A 31 9.09 -0.63 14.35
CA LEU A 31 10.32 0.04 14.75
C LEU A 31 10.15 1.56 14.85
N LEU A 32 9.48 2.18 13.88
CA LEU A 32 9.19 3.63 13.93
C LEU A 32 8.24 3.98 15.07
N ALA A 33 7.25 3.14 15.35
CA ALA A 33 6.35 3.29 16.49
C ALA A 33 7.09 3.17 17.82
N ALA A 34 7.96 2.17 17.96
CA ALA A 34 8.77 1.98 19.16
C ALA A 34 9.77 3.13 19.37
N ALA A 35 10.40 3.62 18.29
CA ALA A 35 11.29 4.77 18.34
C ALA A 35 10.54 6.06 18.72
N GLY A 36 9.34 6.28 18.16
CA GLY A 36 8.47 7.40 18.52
C GLY A 36 8.02 7.35 19.99
N ALA A 37 7.64 6.17 20.48
CA ALA A 37 7.29 5.95 21.88
C ALA A 37 8.48 6.19 22.81
N ALA A 38 9.68 5.72 22.44
CA ALA A 38 10.90 5.96 23.19
C ALA A 38 11.25 7.46 23.24
N LEU A 39 11.15 8.18 22.11
CA LEU A 39 11.36 9.63 22.07
C LEU A 39 10.32 10.39 22.89
N ALA A 40 9.05 9.97 22.89
CA ALA A 40 8.00 10.56 23.72
C ALA A 40 8.25 10.33 25.22
N LEU A 41 8.71 9.13 25.60
CA LEU A 41 9.12 8.83 26.97
C LEU A 41 10.33 9.68 27.36
N ILE A 42 11.37 9.73 26.52
CA ILE A 42 12.56 10.56 26.76
C ILE A 42 12.18 12.04 26.85
N ALA A 43 11.30 12.57 25.99
CA ALA A 43 10.83 13.95 26.11
C ALA A 43 10.01 14.17 27.40
N GLY A 44 9.22 13.18 27.82
CA GLY A 44 8.48 13.23 29.08
C GLY A 44 9.36 13.18 30.34
N PHE A 45 10.50 12.49 30.27
CA PHE A 45 11.45 12.33 31.38
C PHE A 45 12.64 13.31 31.35
N ALA A 46 13.04 13.81 30.17
CA ALA A 46 14.26 14.59 29.95
C ALA A 46 14.01 16.07 29.66
N LEU A 47 12.77 16.51 29.44
CA LEU A 47 12.45 17.93 29.56
C LEU A 47 12.42 18.26 31.05
N PRO A 48 13.39 19.05 31.57
CA PRO A 48 13.34 19.47 32.95
C PRO A 48 12.00 20.15 33.17
N HIS A 49 11.29 19.74 34.23
CA HIS A 49 10.28 20.61 34.83
C HIS A 49 11.06 21.80 35.36
N GLU A 50 11.36 22.79 34.51
CA GLU A 50 11.82 24.08 34.99
C GLU A 50 10.67 24.66 35.80
N ARG A 51 10.68 24.37 37.11
CA ARG A 51 10.11 25.26 38.09
C ARG A 51 10.92 26.55 37.96
N VAL A 52 10.48 27.44 37.09
CA VAL A 52 10.89 28.83 37.12
C VAL A 52 10.39 29.36 38.46
N ARG A 53 11.27 29.28 39.45
CA ARG A 53 11.14 30.03 40.68
C ARG A 53 11.82 31.36 40.40
N GLU A 54 11.06 32.31 39.88
CA GLU A 54 11.41 33.71 40.07
C GLU A 54 10.14 34.55 40.28
N THR A 55 10.20 35.23 41.40
CA THR A 55 9.25 36.15 42.01
C THR A 55 8.95 37.32 41.09
N THR A 56 7.70 37.49 40.65
CA THR A 56 6.92 38.75 40.64
C THR A 56 5.48 38.39 40.23
N SER A 57 4.46 38.77 41.01
CA SER A 57 3.05 38.49 40.71
C SER A 57 2.57 39.17 39.41
N PRO A 58 1.95 38.42 38.49
CA PRO A 58 0.60 38.77 38.02
C PRO A 58 -0.30 37.52 37.85
N GLU A 59 -1.61 37.74 37.69
CA GLU A 59 -2.73 36.78 37.75
C GLU A 59 -2.49 35.32 37.27
N PRO A 60 -3.17 34.33 37.90
CA PRO A 60 -3.06 32.93 37.52
C PRO A 60 -3.78 32.66 36.19
N VAL A 61 -3.06 32.74 35.08
CA VAL A 61 -3.49 32.11 33.82
C VAL A 61 -3.40 30.59 34.01
N PRO A 62 -4.47 29.81 33.75
CA PRO A 62 -4.60 28.47 34.30
C PRO A 62 -3.60 27.49 33.66
N ALA A 63 -2.65 27.03 34.49
CA ALA A 63 -1.68 25.96 34.21
C ALA A 63 -2.29 24.62 33.73
N LEU A 64 -3.61 24.48 33.79
CA LEU A 64 -4.37 23.35 33.24
C LEU A 64 -4.27 23.25 31.71
N ARG A 65 -3.94 24.33 31.00
CA ARG A 65 -3.86 24.33 29.52
C ARG A 65 -2.60 23.62 28.99
N GLU A 66 -1.44 23.78 29.62
CA GLU A 66 -0.18 23.22 29.13
C GLU A 66 -0.08 21.70 29.31
N GLY A 67 -0.47 21.19 30.48
CA GLY A 67 -0.51 19.74 30.72
C GLY A 67 -1.48 19.04 29.77
N ARG A 68 -2.67 19.62 29.57
CA ARG A 68 -3.66 19.12 28.62
C ARG A 68 -3.13 19.14 27.19
N GLN A 69 -2.38 20.17 26.79
CA GLN A 69 -1.81 20.26 25.44
C GLN A 69 -0.76 19.18 25.17
N ARG A 70 0.12 18.87 26.14
CA ARG A 70 1.10 17.77 26.01
C ARG A 70 0.42 16.39 25.92
N TRP A 71 -0.62 16.16 26.71
CA TRP A 71 -1.44 14.94 26.63
C TRP A 71 -2.17 14.83 25.29
N LEU A 72 -2.72 15.93 24.77
CA LEU A 72 -3.38 15.95 23.47
C LEU A 72 -2.39 15.67 22.32
N ILE A 73 -1.18 16.22 22.38
CA ILE A 73 -0.12 15.93 21.40
C ILE A 73 0.25 14.45 21.45
N GLY A 74 0.52 13.90 22.64
CA GLY A 74 0.85 12.49 22.81
C GLY A 74 -0.27 11.55 22.34
N ALA A 75 -1.52 11.86 22.66
CA ALA A 75 -2.69 11.10 22.21
C ALA A 75 -2.86 11.17 20.70
N ALA A 76 -2.68 12.34 20.09
CA ALA A 76 -2.74 12.51 18.64
C ALA A 76 -1.64 11.72 17.93
N THR A 77 -0.40 11.76 18.45
CA THR A 77 0.72 10.97 17.92
C THR A 77 0.43 9.47 17.99
N LEU A 78 -0.08 8.98 19.13
CA LEU A 78 -0.49 7.58 19.29
C LEU A 78 -1.61 7.18 18.32
N ALA A 79 -2.62 8.03 18.14
CA ALA A 79 -3.72 7.77 17.22
C ALA A 79 -3.24 7.68 15.77
N VAL A 80 -2.38 8.60 15.34
CA VAL A 80 -1.78 8.57 13.99
C VAL A 80 -0.95 7.30 13.79
N LEU A 81 -0.11 6.95 14.76
CA LEU A 81 0.67 5.71 14.73
C LEU A 81 -0.24 4.47 14.62
N ALA A 82 -1.31 4.40 15.39
CA ALA A 82 -2.25 3.28 15.36
C ALA A 82 -2.92 3.14 13.98
N VAL A 83 -3.43 4.23 13.42
CA VAL A 83 -4.09 4.23 12.09
C VAL A 83 -3.13 3.80 10.98
N VAL A 84 -1.90 4.32 10.98
CA VAL A 84 -0.88 3.96 9.99
C VAL A 84 -0.49 2.48 10.12
N ASN A 85 -0.19 2.00 11.33
CA ASN A 85 0.17 0.60 11.57
C ASN A 85 -0.96 -0.36 11.19
N PHE A 86 -2.20 -0.02 11.52
CA PHE A 86 -3.37 -0.81 11.13
C PHE A 86 -3.54 -0.88 9.61
N SER A 87 -3.39 0.25 8.91
CA SER A 87 -3.49 0.31 7.45
C SER A 87 -2.41 -0.53 6.76
N ILE A 88 -1.22 -0.61 7.36
CA ILE A 88 -0.11 -1.45 6.86
C ILE A 88 -0.41 -2.93 7.08
N TRP A 89 -0.83 -3.30 8.29
CA TRP A 89 -1.19 -4.68 8.60
C TRP A 89 -2.27 -5.22 7.65
N GLN A 90 -3.27 -4.40 7.31
CA GLN A 90 -4.32 -4.77 6.37
C GLN A 90 -3.78 -5.05 4.95
N LYS A 91 -2.83 -4.23 4.47
CA LYS A 91 -2.19 -4.44 3.16
C LYS A 91 -1.25 -5.64 3.15
N GLU A 92 -0.53 -5.87 4.24
CA GLU A 92 0.36 -7.04 4.38
C GLU A 92 -0.44 -8.35 4.46
N ALA A 93 -1.59 -8.34 5.15
CA ALA A 93 -2.52 -9.47 5.16
C ALA A 93 -3.05 -9.77 3.74
N LEU A 94 -3.29 -8.74 2.92
CA LEU A 94 -3.65 -8.91 1.51
C LEU A 94 -2.56 -9.59 0.69
N ILE A 95 -1.31 -9.17 0.88
CA ILE A 95 -0.17 -9.75 0.16
C ILE A 95 0.13 -11.18 0.62
N SER A 96 0.11 -11.43 1.92
CA SER A 96 0.52 -12.71 2.52
C SER A 96 -0.55 -13.80 2.44
N GLN A 97 -1.83 -13.45 2.57
CA GLN A 97 -2.93 -14.41 2.61
C GLN A 97 -3.67 -14.53 1.26
N GLY A 98 -3.40 -13.63 0.31
CA GLY A 98 -4.00 -13.67 -1.01
C GLY A 98 -3.53 -14.89 -1.81
N ALA A 99 -4.47 -15.59 -2.42
CA ALA A 99 -4.18 -16.69 -3.33
C ALA A 99 -3.45 -16.14 -4.58
N PRO A 100 -2.34 -16.77 -5.01
CA PRO A 100 -1.67 -16.38 -6.25
C PRO A 100 -2.56 -16.75 -7.45
N VAL A 101 -2.88 -15.76 -8.26
CA VAL A 101 -3.69 -15.90 -9.47
C VAL A 101 -2.97 -15.22 -10.62
N PHE A 102 -2.78 -15.93 -11.73
CA PHE A 102 -2.12 -15.39 -12.92
C PHE A 102 -3.15 -14.99 -13.96
N VAL A 103 -3.10 -13.76 -14.47
CA VAL A 103 -4.02 -13.31 -15.52
C VAL A 103 -3.22 -12.93 -16.76
N GLU A 104 -3.63 -13.44 -17.92
CA GLU A 104 -2.96 -13.19 -19.20
C GLU A 104 -3.11 -11.73 -19.62
N LEU A 105 -2.00 -11.12 -20.04
CA LEU A 105 -1.99 -9.78 -20.60
C LEU A 105 -2.56 -9.83 -22.02
N ALA A 106 -3.47 -8.90 -22.32
CA ALA A 106 -3.84 -8.60 -23.70
C ALA A 106 -2.67 -7.89 -24.41
N PRO A 107 -2.59 -7.88 -25.75
CA PRO A 107 -1.55 -7.17 -26.48
C PRO A 107 -1.45 -5.72 -25.98
N VAL A 108 -0.26 -5.32 -25.53
CA VAL A 108 0.00 -3.98 -25.02
C VAL A 108 1.02 -3.27 -25.89
N ASP A 109 0.77 -2.00 -26.22
CA ASP A 109 1.79 -1.12 -26.79
C ASP A 109 2.90 -0.89 -25.75
N PRO A 110 4.16 -1.20 -26.07
CA PRO A 110 5.21 -1.32 -25.05
C PRO A 110 5.74 0.01 -24.50
N ARG A 111 5.33 1.21 -24.98
CA ARG A 111 6.04 2.46 -24.63
C ARG A 111 5.18 3.70 -24.45
N SER A 112 5.48 4.45 -23.40
CA SER A 112 5.28 5.89 -23.32
C SER A 112 6.51 6.52 -22.68
N LEU A 113 7.36 7.11 -23.53
CA LEU A 113 8.69 7.65 -23.21
C LEU A 113 8.67 8.96 -22.40
N MET A 114 7.49 9.55 -22.17
CA MET A 114 7.39 10.95 -21.72
C MET A 114 7.42 11.14 -20.20
N GLN A 115 7.27 10.07 -19.41
CA GLN A 115 7.19 10.17 -17.93
C GLN A 115 8.08 9.17 -17.19
N GLY A 116 8.99 8.50 -17.89
CA GLY A 116 9.86 7.44 -17.36
C GLY A 116 9.56 6.07 -17.95
N ASP A 117 10.30 5.07 -17.49
CA ASP A 117 10.25 3.69 -17.98
C ASP A 117 9.07 2.94 -17.30
N TYR A 118 7.95 2.83 -18.01
CA TYR A 118 6.79 2.04 -17.57
C TYR A 118 6.18 1.27 -18.75
N MET A 119 5.59 0.12 -18.43
CA MET A 119 4.86 -0.71 -19.38
C MET A 119 3.37 -0.61 -19.05
N ARG A 120 2.56 -0.29 -20.05
CA ARG A 120 1.11 -0.36 -19.92
C ARG A 120 0.71 -1.82 -19.71
N LEU A 121 -0.30 -2.05 -18.90
CA LEU A 121 -0.88 -3.37 -18.68
C LEU A 121 -2.31 -3.33 -19.18
N ASN A 122 -2.68 -4.34 -19.94
CA ASN A 122 -4.04 -4.52 -20.40
C ASN A 122 -4.48 -5.95 -20.14
N PHE A 123 -5.70 -6.13 -19.68
CA PHE A 123 -6.29 -7.43 -19.38
C PHE A 123 -7.61 -7.54 -20.14
N SER A 124 -7.83 -8.68 -20.79
CA SER A 124 -9.04 -8.88 -21.59
C SER A 124 -10.26 -9.05 -20.68
N LEU A 125 -10.99 -7.95 -20.46
CA LEU A 125 -12.21 -7.95 -19.65
C LEU A 125 -13.43 -8.34 -20.49
N PRO A 126 -14.20 -9.36 -20.08
CA PRO A 126 -15.40 -9.77 -20.80
C PRO A 126 -16.45 -8.65 -20.75
N GLY A 127 -16.95 -8.26 -21.92
CA GLY A 127 -18.06 -7.30 -22.03
C GLY A 127 -17.68 -5.82 -21.82
N ALA A 128 -16.39 -5.46 -21.80
CA ALA A 128 -15.84 -4.11 -21.53
C ALA A 128 -16.54 -2.91 -22.22
N ASN A 129 -17.26 -3.14 -23.33
CA ASN A 129 -17.91 -2.12 -24.14
C ASN A 129 -19.43 -1.93 -23.86
N GLY A 130 -20.03 -2.72 -22.96
CA GLY A 130 -21.48 -2.69 -22.69
C GLY A 130 -21.87 -1.91 -21.42
N GLN A 131 -23.10 -1.44 -21.29
CA GLN A 131 -23.56 -0.66 -20.12
C GLN A 131 -23.40 -1.40 -18.76
N ALA A 132 -23.39 -2.74 -18.78
CA ALA A 132 -23.11 -3.58 -17.61
C ALA A 132 -21.72 -3.30 -16.99
N THR A 133 -20.77 -2.80 -17.79
CA THR A 133 -19.42 -2.49 -17.33
C THR A 133 -19.29 -1.25 -16.49
N ARG A 134 -20.30 -0.36 -16.45
CA ARG A 134 -20.25 0.84 -15.60
C ARG A 134 -20.71 0.59 -14.18
N ARG A 135 -21.31 -0.57 -13.91
CA ARG A 135 -21.89 -0.92 -12.60
C ARG A 135 -21.21 -2.09 -11.92
N ALA A 136 -20.48 -2.92 -12.67
CA ALA A 136 -19.82 -4.08 -12.10
C ALA A 136 -18.60 -3.65 -11.27
N SER A 137 -18.63 -3.93 -9.96
CA SER A 137 -17.47 -3.74 -9.08
C SER A 137 -16.48 -4.91 -9.15
N HIS A 138 -16.89 -6.06 -9.69
CA HIS A 138 -16.09 -7.26 -9.73
C HIS A 138 -16.22 -7.99 -11.08
N VAL A 139 -15.19 -8.74 -11.45
CA VAL A 139 -15.21 -9.74 -12.51
C VAL A 139 -15.19 -11.14 -11.90
N VAL A 140 -15.98 -12.05 -12.46
CA VAL A 140 -15.94 -13.47 -12.12
C VAL A 140 -14.83 -14.13 -12.92
N ALA A 141 -13.91 -14.78 -12.23
CA ALA A 141 -12.79 -15.49 -12.81
C ALA A 141 -12.78 -16.95 -12.36
N ARG A 142 -12.28 -17.84 -13.22
CA ARG A 142 -12.04 -19.24 -12.88
C ARG A 142 -10.57 -19.57 -12.97
N VAL A 143 -10.01 -20.04 -11.87
CA VAL A 143 -8.59 -20.41 -11.77
C VAL A 143 -8.41 -21.83 -12.31
N GLY A 144 -7.54 -21.98 -13.32
CA GLY A 144 -7.15 -23.28 -13.85
C GLY A 144 -6.16 -24.02 -12.94
N PRO A 145 -5.85 -25.29 -13.23
CA PRO A 145 -4.94 -26.11 -12.42
C PRO A 145 -3.51 -25.57 -12.36
N ASN A 146 -3.10 -24.74 -13.31
CA ASN A 146 -1.80 -24.07 -13.37
C ASN A 146 -1.80 -22.68 -12.67
N GLY A 147 -2.89 -22.30 -12.00
CA GLY A 147 -3.05 -21.00 -11.34
C GLY A 147 -3.43 -19.86 -12.30
N VAL A 148 -3.58 -20.14 -13.60
CA VAL A 148 -4.00 -19.13 -14.59
C VAL A 148 -5.50 -18.95 -14.52
N ALA A 149 -5.95 -17.73 -14.21
CA ALA A 149 -7.34 -17.35 -14.20
C ALA A 149 -7.82 -16.92 -15.58
N ARG A 150 -8.96 -17.50 -15.98
CA ARG A 150 -9.75 -17.03 -17.11
C ARG A 150 -10.85 -16.11 -16.60
N LEU A 151 -10.88 -14.88 -17.08
CA LEU A 151 -11.95 -13.91 -16.80
C LEU A 151 -13.19 -14.32 -17.61
N LEU A 152 -14.31 -14.61 -16.93
CA LEU A 152 -15.50 -15.21 -17.55
C LEU A 152 -16.56 -14.17 -17.88
N ARG A 153 -16.99 -13.40 -16.87
CA ARG A 153 -18.06 -12.40 -16.98
C ARG A 153 -17.93 -11.35 -15.90
N LEU A 154 -18.57 -10.21 -16.11
CA LEU A 154 -18.77 -9.23 -15.03
C LEU A 154 -19.74 -9.78 -13.99
N HIS A 155 -19.48 -9.48 -12.72
CA HIS A 155 -20.36 -9.87 -11.64
C HIS A 155 -21.59 -8.96 -11.60
N ASP A 156 -22.76 -9.59 -11.53
CA ASP A 156 -24.09 -8.99 -11.57
C ASP A 156 -24.86 -9.14 -10.23
N GLY A 157 -24.19 -9.61 -9.18
CA GLY A 157 -24.82 -9.92 -7.89
C GLY A 157 -25.39 -11.34 -7.79
N GLY A 158 -25.31 -12.14 -8.86
CA GLY A 158 -25.72 -13.54 -8.85
C GLY A 158 -24.75 -14.46 -8.10
N ALA A 159 -25.21 -15.67 -7.76
CA ALA A 159 -24.37 -16.67 -7.10
C ALA A 159 -23.16 -17.08 -7.98
N LEU A 160 -22.04 -17.39 -7.32
CA LEU A 160 -20.84 -17.92 -7.96
C LEU A 160 -20.97 -19.43 -8.18
N ALA A 161 -20.46 -19.94 -9.30
CA ALA A 161 -20.35 -21.37 -9.49
C ALA A 161 -19.22 -21.94 -8.61
N PRO A 162 -19.24 -23.24 -8.27
CA PRO A 162 -18.15 -23.86 -7.53
C PRO A 162 -16.80 -23.67 -8.24
N GLY A 163 -15.81 -23.12 -7.51
CA GLY A 163 -14.47 -22.84 -8.03
C GLY A 163 -14.32 -21.51 -8.76
N ASP A 164 -15.38 -20.71 -8.88
CA ASP A 164 -15.27 -19.33 -9.35
C ASP A 164 -14.84 -18.41 -8.21
N ILE A 165 -14.04 -17.41 -8.55
CA ILE A 165 -13.59 -16.35 -7.64
C ILE A 165 -14.02 -14.99 -8.18
N LEU A 166 -14.10 -14.01 -7.28
CA LEU A 166 -14.26 -12.62 -7.65
C LEU A 166 -12.91 -11.94 -7.69
N ILE A 167 -12.75 -11.00 -8.61
CA ILE A 167 -11.63 -10.07 -8.65
C ILE A 167 -12.20 -8.66 -8.79
N GLU A 168 -11.80 -7.76 -7.90
CA GLU A 168 -12.23 -6.36 -7.88
C GLU A 168 -11.79 -5.63 -9.16
N LEU A 169 -12.68 -4.79 -9.67
CA LEU A 169 -12.43 -3.88 -10.78
C LEU A 169 -12.30 -2.46 -10.26
N VAL A 170 -11.27 -1.77 -10.76
CA VAL A 170 -11.07 -0.34 -10.51
C VAL A 170 -11.46 0.42 -11.76
N TYR A 171 -12.01 1.63 -11.61
CA TYR A 171 -12.38 2.47 -12.74
C TYR A 171 -11.38 3.60 -12.93
N LYS A 172 -10.83 3.74 -14.14
CA LYS A 172 -9.96 4.85 -14.52
C LYS A 172 -10.48 5.47 -15.81
N HIS A 173 -10.69 6.78 -15.79
CA HIS A 173 -11.27 7.53 -16.93
C HIS A 173 -12.59 6.91 -17.46
N GLY A 174 -13.41 6.31 -16.57
CA GLY A 174 -14.68 5.68 -16.95
C GLY A 174 -14.57 4.29 -17.58
N HIS A 175 -13.37 3.72 -17.67
CA HIS A 175 -13.14 2.35 -18.13
C HIS A 175 -12.82 1.43 -16.95
N PRO A 176 -13.43 0.23 -16.87
CA PRO A 176 -13.03 -0.76 -15.88
C PRO A 176 -11.64 -1.32 -16.23
N MET A 177 -10.82 -1.51 -15.22
CA MET A 177 -9.52 -2.15 -15.32
C MET A 177 -9.33 -3.16 -14.19
N LEU A 178 -8.52 -4.18 -14.46
CA LEU A 178 -8.16 -5.19 -13.49
C LEU A 178 -7.06 -4.66 -12.57
N VAL A 179 -7.44 -4.04 -11.45
CA VAL A 179 -6.57 -3.46 -10.40
C VAL A 179 -5.66 -2.30 -10.86
N THR A 180 -4.87 -2.47 -11.91
CA THR A 180 -3.91 -1.48 -12.45
C THR A 180 -3.79 -1.56 -13.97
N ASP A 181 -3.41 -0.44 -14.59
CA ASP A 181 -3.17 -0.29 -16.03
C ASP A 181 -1.69 -0.09 -16.38
N ALA A 182 -0.78 -0.14 -15.41
CA ALA A 182 0.65 0.07 -15.63
C ALA A 182 1.55 -0.64 -14.60
N ARG A 183 2.77 -0.98 -15.03
CA ARG A 183 3.90 -1.35 -14.19
C ARG A 183 5.04 -0.37 -14.44
N TYR A 184 5.51 0.28 -13.37
CA TYR A 184 6.67 1.16 -13.40
C TYR A 184 7.92 0.36 -13.04
N PHE A 185 9.04 0.65 -13.70
CA PHE A 185 10.34 0.01 -13.45
C PHE A 185 11.47 1.03 -13.55
N THR A 186 12.65 0.65 -13.06
CA THR A 186 13.86 1.47 -13.20
C THR A 186 14.26 1.57 -14.66
N GLU A 187 14.85 2.70 -15.04
CA GLU A 187 15.34 2.94 -16.40
C GLU A 187 16.29 1.81 -16.86
N GLY A 188 16.04 1.26 -18.05
CA GLY A 188 16.85 0.19 -18.65
C GLY A 188 16.33 -1.23 -18.40
N GLU A 189 15.33 -1.42 -17.53
CA GLU A 189 14.71 -2.74 -17.32
C GLU A 189 13.59 -3.06 -18.33
N ALA A 190 13.25 -2.14 -19.23
CA ALA A 190 12.13 -2.31 -20.17
C ALA A 190 12.15 -3.66 -20.92
N LYS A 191 13.30 -4.04 -21.48
CA LYS A 191 13.47 -5.30 -22.25
C LYS A 191 13.16 -6.55 -21.44
N ARG A 192 13.42 -6.53 -20.12
CA ARG A 192 13.12 -7.65 -19.22
C ARG A 192 11.61 -7.84 -19.10
N TRP A 193 10.88 -6.75 -18.99
CA TRP A 193 9.44 -6.74 -18.78
C TRP A 193 8.64 -6.90 -20.09
N GLU A 194 9.23 -6.60 -21.26
CA GLU A 194 8.63 -6.84 -22.59
C GLU A 194 8.25 -8.32 -22.81
N ALA A 195 8.94 -9.26 -22.15
CA ALA A 195 8.63 -10.70 -22.23
C ALA A 195 7.44 -11.14 -21.35
N ALA A 196 6.81 -10.21 -20.62
CA ALA A 196 5.70 -10.52 -19.72
C ALA A 196 4.47 -10.98 -20.49
N LYS A 197 3.95 -12.15 -20.10
CA LYS A 197 2.70 -12.72 -20.63
C LYS A 197 1.58 -12.75 -19.59
N TYR A 198 1.93 -12.82 -18.31
CA TYR A 198 0.93 -12.85 -17.23
C TYR A 198 1.24 -11.83 -16.13
N GLY A 199 0.19 -11.27 -15.55
CA GLY A 199 0.25 -10.53 -14.29
C GLY A 199 0.02 -11.49 -13.14
N GLU A 200 0.89 -11.47 -12.14
CA GLU A 200 0.68 -12.19 -10.88
C GLU A 200 -0.10 -11.32 -9.91
N PHE A 201 -1.27 -11.78 -9.53
CA PHE A 201 -2.14 -11.15 -8.56
C PHE A 201 -2.21 -11.95 -7.27
N ARG A 202 -2.35 -11.25 -6.16
CA ARG A 202 -2.78 -11.81 -4.87
C ARG A 202 -4.23 -11.45 -4.68
N VAL A 203 -5.11 -12.46 -4.63
CA VAL A 203 -6.56 -12.29 -4.54
C VAL A 203 -7.07 -12.81 -3.20
N GLN A 204 -7.83 -11.99 -2.47
CA GLN A 204 -8.49 -12.38 -1.23
C GLN A 204 -9.88 -12.99 -1.48
N PRO A 205 -10.45 -13.72 -0.50
CA PRO A 205 -11.81 -14.29 -0.62
C PRO A 205 -12.91 -13.25 -0.85
N ASP A 206 -12.69 -12.00 -0.44
CA ASP A 206 -13.60 -10.87 -0.67
C ASP A 206 -13.49 -10.26 -2.08
N GLY A 207 -12.54 -10.74 -2.89
CA GLY A 207 -12.29 -10.30 -4.26
C GLY A 207 -11.26 -9.18 -4.40
N ARG A 208 -10.77 -8.60 -3.29
CA ARG A 208 -9.68 -7.61 -3.37
C ARG A 208 -8.45 -8.25 -3.98
N ALA A 209 -7.81 -7.51 -4.88
CA ALA A 209 -6.66 -8.02 -5.61
C ALA A 209 -5.54 -6.99 -5.72
N LEU A 210 -4.30 -7.48 -5.72
CA LEU A 210 -3.11 -6.66 -5.90
C LEU A 210 -2.16 -7.31 -6.90
N LEU A 211 -1.71 -6.54 -7.90
CA LEU A 211 -0.64 -6.97 -8.80
C LEU A 211 0.69 -6.94 -8.03
N VAL A 212 1.32 -8.10 -7.86
CA VAL A 212 2.63 -8.23 -7.17
C VAL A 212 3.78 -8.39 -8.16
N GLY A 213 3.56 -9.02 -9.32
CA GLY A 213 4.63 -9.34 -10.26
C GLY A 213 4.14 -9.51 -11.69
N LEU A 214 5.10 -9.64 -12.60
CA LEU A 214 4.86 -10.07 -13.98
C LEU A 214 5.61 -11.38 -14.23
N ARG A 215 5.02 -12.24 -15.04
CA ARG A 215 5.53 -13.57 -15.35
C ARG A 215 5.67 -13.77 -16.86
N GLY A 216 6.70 -14.52 -17.24
CA GLY A 216 6.92 -14.93 -18.62
C GLY A 216 5.93 -16.01 -19.09
N ALA A 217 6.10 -16.47 -20.32
CA ALA A 217 5.19 -17.44 -20.94
C ALA A 217 5.04 -18.78 -20.18
N ASN A 218 6.04 -19.19 -19.40
CA ASN A 218 6.06 -20.41 -18.60
C ASN A 218 5.81 -20.15 -17.10
N LEU A 219 5.21 -19.01 -16.74
CA LEU A 219 4.96 -18.57 -15.36
C LEU A 219 6.23 -18.31 -14.52
N GLN A 220 7.41 -18.26 -15.15
CA GLN A 220 8.65 -17.89 -14.48
C GLN A 220 8.62 -16.41 -14.06
N PRO A 221 9.19 -16.07 -12.89
CA PRO A 221 9.35 -14.68 -12.50
C PRO A 221 10.22 -13.97 -13.53
N LEU A 222 9.79 -12.77 -13.94
CA LEU A 222 10.63 -11.89 -14.73
C LEU A 222 11.49 -11.05 -13.81
#